data_AF-A0AA50KBN1-F1
#
_entry.id   AF-A0AA50KBN1-F1
#
_cell.length_a   1.000
_cell.length_b   1.000
_cell.length_c   1.000
_cell.angle_alpha   90.00
_cell.angle_beta   90.00
_cell.angle_gamma   90.00
#
_symmetry.space_group_name_H-M   'P 1'
#
loop_
_entity.id
_entity.type
_entity.pdbx_description
1 polymer ?
#
loop_
_entity_poly.entity_id
_entity_poly.type
_entity_poly.pdbx_seq_one_letter_code
_entity_poly.pdbx_strand_id
1 'polypeptide(L)'
;MNVQFVESLLTAYAEVNLSAWDNLRLVLSECAHHECEARGFEVEFISDSGQVQHYWVQVGNIWLDCGRTNAYSTVITRLTDKELSRVNSKSALECAILSQEQIGLLCMQNAHFDHC
;
A
#
# COMPACT_ATOMS: atom_id res chain seq x y z
N MET A 1 -15.55 8.59 7.98
CA MET A 1 -15.82 7.25 7.42
C MET A 1 -14.52 6.54 7.05
N ASN A 2 -13.57 7.21 6.40
CA ASN A 2 -12.33 6.58 5.90
C ASN A 2 -11.38 6.02 6.98
N VAL A 3 -11.36 6.57 8.21
CA VAL A 3 -10.43 6.11 9.26
C VAL A 3 -10.70 4.66 9.67
N GLN A 4 -11.95 4.30 9.97
CA GLN A 4 -12.28 2.94 10.43
C GLN A 4 -12.03 1.88 9.35
N PHE A 5 -12.31 2.22 8.09
CA PHE A 5 -11.98 1.37 6.95
C PHE A 5 -10.46 1.15 6.84
N VAL A 6 -9.66 2.22 6.89
CA VAL A 6 -8.20 2.12 6.82
C VAL A 6 -7.64 1.26 7.95
N GLU A 7 -8.07 1.45 9.19
CA GLU A 7 -7.61 0.62 10.31
C GLU A 7 -7.98 -0.86 10.12
N SER A 8 -9.16 -1.14 9.55
CA SER A 8 -9.58 -2.51 9.24
C SER A 8 -8.73 -3.13 8.14
N LEU A 9 -8.40 -2.37 7.09
CA LEU A 9 -7.49 -2.76 6.01
C LEU A 9 -6.09 -3.07 6.55
N LEU A 10 -5.52 -2.15 7.34
CA LEU A 10 -4.20 -2.35 7.94
C LEU A 10 -4.16 -3.60 8.82
N THR A 11 -5.24 -3.87 9.55
CA THR A 11 -5.36 -5.08 10.37
C THR A 11 -5.46 -6.35 9.52
N ALA A 12 -6.29 -6.33 8.46
CA ALA A 12 -6.53 -7.49 7.60
C ALA A 12 -5.27 -7.96 6.87
N TYR A 13 -4.37 -7.02 6.51
CA TYR A 13 -3.18 -7.31 5.70
C TYR A 13 -1.86 -7.17 6.47
N ALA A 14 -1.90 -7.03 7.79
CA ALA A 14 -0.70 -6.81 8.63
C ALA A 14 0.35 -7.93 8.48
N GLU A 15 -0.09 -9.16 8.27
CA GLU A 15 0.78 -10.35 8.18
C GLU A 15 1.07 -10.76 6.72
N VAL A 16 0.64 -9.96 5.73
CA VAL A 16 0.85 -10.31 4.32
C VAL A 16 2.24 -9.85 3.83
N ASN A 17 3.06 -10.79 3.39
CA ASN A 17 4.41 -10.56 2.87
C ASN A 17 4.36 -10.22 1.38
N LEU A 18 3.98 -8.99 1.07
CA LEU A 18 3.90 -8.48 -0.30
C LEU A 18 5.11 -7.59 -0.65
N SER A 19 5.36 -7.41 -1.94
CA SER A 19 6.22 -6.32 -2.39
C SER A 19 5.55 -4.96 -2.15
N ALA A 20 6.34 -3.89 -2.12
CA ALA A 20 5.79 -2.54 -1.97
C ALA A 20 4.82 -2.18 -3.11
N TRP A 21 5.10 -2.65 -4.32
CA TRP A 21 4.21 -2.50 -5.46
C TRP A 21 2.90 -3.27 -5.26
N ASP A 22 2.97 -4.52 -4.81
CA ASP A 22 1.77 -5.33 -4.54
C ASP A 22 0.90 -4.72 -3.43
N ASN A 23 1.51 -4.19 -2.38
CA ASN A 23 0.81 -3.42 -1.35
C ASN A 23 0.08 -2.20 -1.91
N LEU A 24 0.71 -1.44 -2.82
CA LEU A 24 0.06 -0.32 -3.50
C LEU A 24 -1.21 -0.78 -4.25
N ARG A 25 -1.09 -1.84 -5.05
CA ARG A 25 -2.20 -2.39 -5.84
C ARG A 25 -3.33 -2.92 -4.95
N LEU A 26 -2.96 -3.62 -3.88
CA LEU A 26 -3.88 -4.14 -2.88
C LEU A 26 -4.72 -3.01 -2.28
N VAL A 27 -4.08 -1.97 -1.73
CA VAL A 27 -4.80 -0.87 -1.07
C VAL A 27 -5.72 -0.14 -2.06
N LEU A 28 -5.22 0.19 -3.26
CA LEU A 28 -6.04 0.86 -4.28
C LEU A 28 -7.26 0.02 -4.66
N SER A 29 -7.10 -1.29 -4.74
CA SER A 29 -8.19 -2.20 -5.11
C SER A 29 -9.21 -2.35 -4.00
N GLU A 30 -8.78 -2.52 -2.75
CA GLU A 30 -9.68 -2.54 -1.59
C GLU A 30 -10.47 -1.24 -1.45
N CYS A 31 -9.81 -0.09 -1.64
CA CYS A 31 -10.47 1.20 -1.66
C CYS A 31 -11.56 1.27 -2.74
N ALA A 32 -11.24 0.84 -3.97
CA ALA A 32 -12.20 0.82 -5.07
C ALA A 32 -13.42 -0.09 -4.80
N HIS A 33 -13.20 -1.28 -4.25
CA HIS A 33 -14.28 -2.22 -3.89
C HIS A 33 -15.19 -1.71 -2.77
N HIS A 34 -14.68 -0.80 -1.93
CA HIS A 34 -15.43 -0.18 -0.84
C HIS A 34 -15.88 1.25 -1.16
N GLU A 35 -15.90 1.61 -2.46
CA GLU A 35 -16.33 2.93 -2.95
C GLU A 35 -15.57 4.11 -2.30
N CYS A 36 -14.34 3.85 -1.87
CA CYS A 36 -13.44 4.83 -1.28
C CYS A 36 -12.49 5.37 -2.35
N GLU A 37 -12.55 6.67 -2.64
CA GLU A 37 -11.59 7.30 -3.53
C GLU A 37 -10.17 7.24 -2.94
N ALA A 38 -9.25 6.66 -3.70
CA ALA A 38 -7.84 6.57 -3.35
C ALA A 38 -6.95 6.89 -4.55
N ARG A 39 -5.73 7.38 -4.29
CA ARG A 39 -4.73 7.70 -5.32
C ARG A 39 -3.37 7.16 -4.93
N GLY A 40 -2.72 6.49 -5.88
CA GLY A 40 -1.36 5.97 -5.72
C GLY A 40 -0.31 6.98 -6.19
N PHE A 41 0.81 7.01 -5.49
CA PHE A 41 1.93 7.89 -5.81
C PHE A 41 3.27 7.17 -5.65
N GLU A 42 4.20 7.49 -6.54
CA GLU A 42 5.62 7.33 -6.26
C GLU A 42 6.10 8.62 -5.60
N VAL A 43 6.68 8.48 -4.41
CA VAL A 43 7.05 9.62 -3.56
C VAL A 43 8.52 9.55 -3.25
N GLU A 44 9.20 10.66 -3.51
CA GLU A 44 10.61 10.82 -3.23
C GLU A 44 10.82 11.81 -2.08
N PHE A 45 11.66 11.43 -1.13
CA PHE A 45 12.03 12.25 0.01
C PHE A 45 13.47 11.99 0.46
N ILE A 46 14.03 12.92 1.22
CA ILE A 46 15.35 12.73 1.85
C ILE A 46 15.17 12.04 3.19
N SER A 47 15.86 10.92 3.35
CA SER A 47 16.05 10.21 4.61
C SER A 47 17.48 10.39 5.12
N ASP A 48 17.76 9.91 6.33
CA ASP A 48 19.12 9.89 6.89
C ASP A 48 20.10 9.07 6.03
N SER A 49 19.58 8.12 5.24
CA SER A 49 20.36 7.30 4.29
C SER A 49 20.49 7.91 2.88
N GLY A 50 19.98 9.12 2.70
CA GLY A 50 19.93 9.82 1.41
C GLY A 50 18.54 9.80 0.78
N GLN A 51 18.50 10.07 -0.53
CA GLN A 51 17.27 10.13 -1.33
C GLN A 51 16.67 8.72 -1.45
N VAL A 52 15.40 8.60 -1.09
CA VAL A 52 14.64 7.35 -1.14
C VAL A 52 13.32 7.56 -1.87
N GLN A 53 12.82 6.48 -2.49
CA GLN A 53 11.57 6.46 -3.23
C GLN A 53 10.66 5.37 -2.67
N HIS A 54 9.43 5.73 -2.34
CA HIS A 54 8.40 4.86 -1.77
C HIS A 54 7.12 4.92 -2.58
N TYR A 55 6.29 3.89 -2.45
CA TYR A 55 4.92 3.88 -2.96
C TYR A 55 3.96 4.29 -1.84
N TRP A 56 3.22 5.38 -2.03
CA TRP A 56 2.25 5.87 -1.07
C TRP A 56 0.83 5.85 -1.64
N VAL A 57 -0.17 5.66 -0.78
CA VAL A 57 -1.59 5.81 -1.13
C VAL A 57 -2.22 6.91 -0.29
N GLN A 58 -2.98 7.78 -0.95
CA GLN A 58 -3.86 8.74 -0.30
C GLN A 58 -5.30 8.22 -0.31
N VAL A 59 -5.92 8.10 0.87
CA VAL A 59 -7.34 7.75 1.06
C VAL A 59 -8.02 8.90 1.81
N GLY A 60 -8.67 9.81 1.08
CA GLY A 60 -9.10 11.09 1.64
C GLY A 60 -7.94 11.90 2.23
N ASN A 61 -7.94 12.09 3.56
CA ASN A 61 -6.86 12.79 4.28
C ASN A 61 -5.82 11.85 4.90
N ILE A 62 -5.99 10.53 4.76
CA ILE A 62 -5.08 9.54 5.33
C ILE A 62 -4.06 9.16 4.27
N TRP A 63 -2.80 9.09 4.67
CA TRP A 63 -1.70 8.65 3.83
C TRP A 63 -1.13 7.35 4.36
N LEU A 64 -0.90 6.41 3.46
CA LEU A 64 -0.35 5.10 3.74
C LEU A 64 0.96 4.93 2.97
N ASP A 65 2.00 4.43 3.65
CA ASP A 65 3.25 3.99 3.03
C ASP A 65 3.16 2.48 2.76
N CYS A 66 3.28 2.10 1.49
CA CYS A 66 3.31 0.72 1.03
C CYS A 66 4.75 0.16 0.99
N GLY A 67 5.76 1.00 1.19
CA GLY A 67 7.17 0.65 1.25
C GLY A 67 8.00 1.23 0.10
N ARG A 68 9.31 0.99 0.15
CA ARG A 68 10.30 1.45 -0.84
C ARG A 68 10.08 0.78 -2.20
N THR A 69 10.30 1.49 -3.32
CA THR A 69 9.99 1.07 -4.70
C THR A 69 10.62 -0.26 -5.18
N ASN A 70 11.59 -0.82 -4.45
CA ASN A 70 12.21 -2.11 -4.74
C ASN A 70 12.22 -3.07 -3.53
N ALA A 71 11.44 -2.77 -2.49
CA ALA A 71 11.39 -3.60 -1.30
C ALA A 71 10.38 -4.76 -1.47
N TYR A 72 10.79 -5.91 -0.94
CA TYR A 72 9.94 -7.07 -0.75
C TYR A 72 9.64 -7.25 0.74
N SER A 73 8.53 -7.93 1.06
CA SER A 73 8.10 -8.19 2.44
C SER A 73 7.91 -6.90 3.24
N THR A 74 7.14 -5.96 2.69
CA THR A 74 6.88 -4.66 3.33
C THR A 74 5.55 -4.65 4.07
N VAL A 75 5.47 -3.84 5.12
CA VAL A 75 4.25 -3.61 5.89
C VAL A 75 3.63 -2.29 5.46
N ILE A 76 2.32 -2.26 5.31
CA ILE A 76 1.56 -1.04 5.04
C ILE A 76 1.44 -0.26 6.35
N THR A 77 1.87 1.00 6.36
CA THR A 77 1.85 1.82 7.57
C THR A 77 1.21 3.17 7.33
N ARG A 78 0.62 3.75 8.37
CA ARG A 78 0.03 5.09 8.29
C ARG A 78 1.12 6.15 8.48
N LEU A 79 1.13 7.12 7.57
CA LEU A 79 2.05 8.26 7.62
C LEU A 79 1.51 9.37 8.53
N THR A 80 2.43 10.02 9.22
CA THR A 80 2.20 11.21 10.05
C THR A 80 2.45 12.50 9.25
N ASP A 81 1.89 13.62 9.70
CA ASP A 81 2.10 14.93 9.06
C ASP A 81 3.59 15.32 8.95
N LYS A 82 4.41 14.87 9.90
CA LYS A 82 5.87 15.09 9.91
C LYS A 82 6.57 14.34 8.77
N GLU A 83 6.08 13.17 8.38
CA GLU A 83 6.63 12.41 7.26
C GLU A 83 6.19 13.02 5.93
N LEU A 84 4.92 13.46 5.85
CA LEU A 84 4.41 14.16 4.68
C LEU A 84 5.15 15.47 4.40
N SER A 85 5.61 16.19 5.44
CA SER A 85 6.37 17.43 5.26
C SER A 85 7.78 17.23 4.68
N ARG A 86 8.27 15.98 4.59
CA ARG A 86 9.60 15.64 4.05
C ARG A 86 9.60 15.34 2.55
N VAL A 87 8.42 15.30 1.93
CA VAL A 87 8.28 15.00 0.51
C VAL A 87 8.97 16.06 -0.33
N ASN A 88 9.87 15.62 -1.20
CA ASN A 88 10.50 16.47 -2.20
C ASN A 88 9.70 16.49 -3.50
N SER A 89 9.30 15.30 -3.96
CA SER A 89 8.50 15.15 -5.18
C SER A 89 7.50 14.00 -5.04
N LYS A 90 6.41 14.09 -5.80
CA LYS A 90 5.42 13.01 -5.92
C LYS A 90 4.92 12.92 -7.36
N SER A 91 4.79 11.70 -7.85
CA SER A 91 4.28 11.38 -9.18
C SER A 91 3.07 10.46 -9.04
N ALA A 92 1.94 10.84 -9.65
CA ALA A 92 0.75 9.99 -9.62
C ALA A 92 1.01 8.70 -10.42
N LEU A 93 0.50 7.59 -9.90
CA LEU A 93 0.59 6.28 -10.53
C LEU A 93 -0.79 5.81 -10.95
N GLU A 94 -0.88 5.34 -12.19
CA GLU A 94 -2.04 4.63 -12.70
C GLU A 94 -1.82 3.12 -12.47
N CYS A 95 -2.78 2.47 -11.82
CA CYS A 95 -2.73 1.04 -11.60
C CYS A 95 -4.07 0.40 -11.94
N ALA A 96 -4.03 -0.79 -12.54
CA ALA A 96 -5.20 -1.62 -12.71
C ALA A 96 -5.74 -2.05 -11.33
N ILE A 97 -7.04 -1.86 -11.13
CA ILE A 97 -7.77 -2.36 -9.96
C ILE A 97 -7.94 -3.87 -10.08
N LEU A 98 -7.52 -4.59 -9.05
CA LEU A 98 -7.61 -6.03 -8.96
C LEU A 98 -9.01 -6.44 -8.49
N SER A 99 -9.54 -7.55 -8.99
CA SER A 99 -10.75 -8.18 -8.44
C SER A 99 -10.47 -8.80 -7.06
N GLN A 100 -11.52 -9.14 -6.31
CA GLN A 100 -11.38 -9.82 -5.01
C GLN A 100 -10.69 -11.18 -5.14
N GLU A 101 -10.91 -11.92 -6.23
CA GLU A 101 -10.21 -13.18 -6.50
C GLU A 101 -8.71 -12.95 -6.77
N GLN A 102 -8.37 -11.88 -7.50
CA GLN A 102 -6.98 -11.50 -7.77
C GLN A 102 -6.26 -11.05 -6.49
N ILE A 103 -6.95 -10.34 -5.61
CA ILE A 103 -6.45 -9.97 -4.27
C ILE A 103 -6.20 -11.24 -3.43
N GLY A 104 -7.14 -12.18 -3.45
CA GLY A 104 -6.99 -13.46 -2.78
C GLY A 104 -5.75 -14.22 -3.25
N LEU A 105 -5.57 -14.34 -4.58
CA LEU A 105 -4.40 -14.98 -5.18
C LEU A 105 -3.09 -14.25 -4.84
N LEU A 106 -3.10 -12.91 -4.82
CA LEU A 106 -1.95 -12.09 -4.47
C LEU A 106 -1.49 -12.36 -3.02
N CYS A 107 -2.43 -12.56 -2.10
CA CYS A 107 -2.15 -12.75 -0.67
C CYS A 107 -1.83 -14.20 -0.28
N MET A 108 -1.95 -15.17 -1.20
CA MET A 108 -1.63 -16.57 -0.91
C MET A 108 -0.11 -16.78 -0.75
N GLN A 109 0.36 -16.89 0.49
CA GLN A 109 1.79 -17.02 0.77
C GLN A 109 2.35 -18.43 0.56
N ASN A 110 1.54 -19.49 0.62
CA ASN A 110 1.95 -20.86 0.32
C ASN A 110 0.70 -21.70 -0.01
N ALA A 111 0.58 -22.19 -1.25
CA ALA A 111 -0.19 -23.41 -1.49
C ALA A 111 0.73 -24.57 -1.09
N HIS A 112 0.69 -24.99 0.18
CA HIS A 112 1.19 -26.33 0.49
C HIS A 112 0.26 -27.32 -0.22
N PHE A 113 0.71 -27.84 -1.37
CA PHE A 113 0.13 -29.00 -2.04
C PHE A 113 0.45 -30.30 -1.29
N ASP A 114 0.60 -30.25 0.03
CA ASP A 114 0.74 -31.43 0.88
C ASP A 114 -0.58 -31.58 1.62
N HIS A 115 -1.53 -32.27 0.99
CA HIS A 115 -2.61 -33.09 1.58
C HIS A 115 -3.68 -33.29 0.50
N CYS A 116 -3.39 -34.23 -0.42
CA CYS A 116 -4.41 -34.97 -1.17
C CYS A 116 -4.78 -36.23 -0.38
#